data_AF-A0A1F8TXG2-F1
#
_entry.id   AF-A0A1F8TXG2-F1
#
_cell.length_a   1.000
_cell.length_b   1.000
_cell.length_c   1.000
_cell.angle_alpha   90.00
_cell.angle_beta   90.00
_cell.angle_gamma   90.00
#
_symmetry.space_group_name_H-M   'P 1'
#
loop_
_entity.id
_entity.type
_entity.pdbx_description
1 polymer ?
#
loop_
_entity_poly.entity_id
_entity_poly.type
_entity_poly.pdbx_seq_one_letter_code
_entity_poly.pdbx_strand_id
1 'polypeptide(L)' 'MLLENIGHEVENIDFIYFAKTNATDVKPGILESQEFYWFTEVEIKENPNIKEHVKIMALEALRTVK' A
#
# COMPACT_ATOMS: atom_id res chain seq x y z
N MET A 1 16.32 2.82 31.04
CA MET A 1 17.00 2.45 29.78
C MET A 1 15.99 2.63 28.66
N LEU A 2 16.08 3.71 27.88
CA LEU A 2 15.15 4.04 26.78
C LEU A 2 15.88 4.13 25.43
N LEU A 3 17.17 3.75 25.42
CA LEU A 3 18.09 3.94 24.29
C LEU A 3 18.21 2.68 23.39
N GLU A 4 17.62 1.55 23.79
CA GLU A 4 17.85 0.25 23.15
C GLU A 4 16.93 -0.04 21.94
N ASN A 5 15.95 0.81 21.62
CA ASN A 5 15.00 0.56 20.52
C ASN A 5 15.18 1.50 19.30
N ILE A 6 16.17 2.38 19.32
CA ILE A 6 16.46 3.25 18.18
C ILE A 6 17.32 2.45 17.19
N GLY A 7 16.71 1.90 16.14
CA GLY A 7 17.41 1.21 15.05
C GLY A 7 17.19 -0.30 14.96
N HIS A 8 16.25 -0.88 15.72
CA HIS A 8 15.84 -2.27 15.52
C HIS A 8 14.73 -2.35 14.48
N GLU A 9 14.90 -3.20 13.46
CA GLU A 9 13.81 -3.62 12.60
C GLU A 9 12.76 -4.30 13.48
N VAL A 10 11.61 -3.64 13.63
CA VAL A 10 10.47 -4.23 14.32
C VAL A 10 9.89 -5.25 13.34
N GLU A 11 10.13 -6.53 13.59
CA GLU A 11 9.46 -7.61 12.88
C GLU A 11 7.98 -7.57 13.23
N ASN A 12 7.15 -7.23 12.25
CA ASN A 12 5.70 -7.19 12.38
C ASN A 12 5.07 -8.28 11.51
N ILE A 13 3.94 -8.82 11.96
CA ILE A 13 3.08 -9.66 11.13
C ILE A 13 2.02 -8.77 10.50
N ASP A 14 2.01 -8.70 9.17
CA ASP A 14 1.02 -7.94 8.41
C ASP A 14 -0.07 -8.86 7.84
N PHE A 15 -1.33 -8.53 8.12
CA PHE A 15 -2.49 -9.18 7.49
C PHE A 15 -2.96 -8.36 6.30
N ILE A 16 -3.06 -9.00 5.14
CA ILE A 16 -3.33 -8.32 3.86
C ILE A 16 -4.75 -8.64 3.40
N TYR A 17 -5.51 -7.59 3.10
CA TYR A 17 -6.90 -7.68 2.67
C TYR A 17 -7.11 -6.93 1.35
N PHE A 18 -7.98 -7.45 0.49
CA PHE A 18 -8.40 -6.78 -0.74
C PHE A 18 -9.84 -6.32 -0.61
N ALA A 19 -10.14 -5.10 -1.07
CA ALA A 19 -11.44 -4.46 -0.95
C ALA A 19 -11.78 -3.63 -2.18
N LYS A 20 -13.07 -3.29 -2.34
CA LYS A 20 -13.58 -2.37 -3.37
C LYS A 20 -14.11 -1.10 -2.74
N THR A 21 -14.13 -0.03 -3.54
CA THR A 21 -14.82 1.22 -3.22
C THR A 21 -15.61 1.72 -4.43
N ASN A 22 -16.66 2.48 -4.17
CA ASN A 22 -17.45 3.17 -5.19
C ASN A 22 -17.07 4.66 -5.31
N ALA A 23 -16.09 5.14 -4.54
CA ALA A 23 -15.65 6.53 -4.51
C ALA A 23 -14.16 6.62 -4.85
N THR A 24 -13.82 7.58 -5.71
CA THR A 24 -12.44 7.90 -6.09
C THR A 24 -11.85 9.02 -5.24
N ASP A 25 -12.69 9.86 -4.63
CA ASP A 25 -12.27 10.97 -3.78
C ASP A 25 -11.70 10.46 -2.46
N VAL A 26 -10.44 10.77 -2.19
CA VAL A 26 -9.75 10.41 -0.93
C VAL A 26 -9.68 11.64 -0.02
N LYS A 27 -10.11 11.48 1.23
CA LYS A 27 -10.05 12.52 2.27
C LYS A 27 -9.21 12.00 3.45
N PRO A 28 -7.88 12.11 3.38
CA PRO A 28 -7.02 11.62 4.44
C PRO A 28 -7.18 12.42 5.74
N GLY A 29 -6.84 11.79 6.87
CA GLY A 29 -6.72 12.48 8.15
C GLY A 29 -5.52 13.43 8.17
N ILE A 30 -5.50 14.36 9.13
CA ILE A 30 -4.46 15.40 9.24
C ILE A 30 -3.04 14.83 9.40
N LEU A 31 -2.91 13.66 10.03
CA LEU A 31 -1.61 13.01 10.32
C LEU A 31 -1.28 11.87 9.34
N GLU A 32 -2.10 11.68 8.31
CA GLU A 32 -1.89 10.63 7.30
C GLU A 32 -1.07 11.15 6.12
N SER A 33 -0.63 10.24 5.24
CA SER A 33 -0.16 10.63 3.91
C SER A 33 -1.22 11.48 3.21
N GLN A 34 -0.80 12.50 2.47
CA GLN A 34 -1.71 13.42 1.77
C GLN A 34 -1.74 13.18 0.25
N GLU A 35 -0.84 12.34 -0.26
CA GLU A 35 -0.74 12.01 -1.68
C GLU A 35 -1.26 10.61 -1.95
N PHE A 36 -2.31 10.51 -2.77
CA PHE A 36 -2.92 9.24 -3.17
C PHE A 36 -3.07 9.17 -4.68
N TYR A 37 -2.87 7.97 -5.21
CA TYR A 37 -2.88 7.71 -6.63
C TYR A 37 -3.69 6.44 -6.89
N TRP A 38 -4.61 6.51 -7.84
CA TRP A 38 -5.26 5.33 -8.42
C TRP A 38 -4.42 4.86 -9.59
N PHE A 39 -4.14 3.55 -9.65
CA PHE A 39 -3.35 2.97 -10.72
C PHE A 39 -4.17 1.91 -11.49
N THR A 40 -4.05 1.96 -12.80
CA THR A 40 -4.43 0.87 -13.70
C THR A 40 -3.41 -0.27 -13.65
N GLU A 41 -3.78 -1.42 -14.21
CA GLU A 41 -2.90 -2.59 -14.28
C GLU A 41 -1.55 -2.27 -14.97
N VAL A 42 -1.58 -1.48 -16.06
CA VAL A 42 -0.38 -1.10 -16.82
C VAL A 42 0.52 -0.19 -15.97
N GLU A 43 -0.07 0.82 -15.33
CA GLU A 43 0.67 1.74 -14.48
C GLU A 43 1.34 1.03 -13.29
N ILE A 44 0.69 0.03 -12.68
CA ILE A 44 1.31 -0.77 -11.60
C ILE A 44 2.56 -1.49 -12.11
N LYS A 45 2.49 -2.14 -13.29
CA LYS A 45 3.59 -2.93 -13.85
C LYS A 45 4.79 -2.05 -14.18
N GLU A 46 4.54 -0.92 -14.82
CA GLU A 46 5.57 -0.04 -15.37
C GLU A 46 6.15 0.94 -14.35
N ASN A 47 5.51 1.15 -13.20
CA ASN A 47 5.96 2.13 -12.21
C ASN A 47 7.27 1.68 -11.50
N PRO A 48 8.39 2.41 -11.65
CA PRO A 48 9.67 2.03 -11.03
C PRO A 48 9.73 2.32 -9.53
N ASN A 49 8.79 3.11 -9.00
CA ASN A 49 8.78 3.54 -7.59
C ASN A 49 7.97 2.60 -6.69
N ILE A 50 7.24 1.63 -7.26
CA ILE A 50 6.50 0.62 -6.49
C ILE A 50 7.39 -0.60 -6.28
N LYS A 51 7.57 -1.02 -5.04
CA LYS A 51 8.33 -2.24 -4.69
C LYS A 51 7.67 -3.47 -5.31
N GLU A 52 8.47 -4.43 -5.76
CA GLU A 52 7.98 -5.60 -6.51
C GLU A 52 6.89 -6.41 -5.78
N HIS A 53 7.05 -6.66 -4.48
CA HIS A 53 6.05 -7.37 -3.71
C HIS A 53 4.71 -6.62 -3.64
N VAL A 54 4.73 -5.28 -3.60
CA VAL A 54 3.50 -4.46 -3.63
C VAL A 54 2.83 -4.56 -5.00
N LYS A 55 3.60 -4.59 -6.11
CA LYS A 55 3.05 -4.81 -7.45
C LYS A 55 2.32 -6.14 -7.55
N ILE A 56 2.94 -7.23 -7.06
CA ILE A 56 2.35 -8.56 -7.07
C ILE A 56 1.00 -8.55 -6.34
N MET A 57 0.94 -7.96 -5.15
CA MET A 57 -0.29 -7.87 -4.36
C MET A 57 -1.36 -7.01 -5.03
N ALA A 58 -0.99 -5.85 -5.57
CA ALA A 58 -1.94 -4.96 -6.24
C ALA A 58 -2.53 -5.61 -7.51
N LEU A 59 -1.71 -6.32 -8.30
CA LEU A 59 -2.18 -7.09 -9.46
C LEU A 59 -3.10 -8.24 -9.05
N GLU A 60 -2.80 -8.91 -7.93
CA GLU A 60 -3.67 -9.96 -7.40
C GLU A 60 -5.00 -9.42 -6.89
N ALA A 61 -5.01 -8.24 -6.27
CA ALA A 61 -6.23 -7.55 -5.89
C ALA A 61 -7.11 -7.30 -7.13
N LEU A 62 -6.57 -6.73 -8.21
CA LEU A 62 -7.34 -6.49 -9.45
C LEU A 62 -7.95 -7.77 -10.05
N ARG A 63 -7.32 -8.92 -9.87
CA ARG A 63 -7.83 -10.22 -10.34
C ARG A 63 -8.92 -10.78 -9.43
N THR A 64 -8.74 -10.61 -8.12
CA THR A 64 -9.56 -11.23 -7.08
C THR A 64 -10.85 -10.46 -6.84
N VAL A 65 -10.77 -9.14 -6.66
CA VAL A 65 -11.92 -8.28 -6.43
C VAL A 65 -12.51 -7.76 -7.75
N LYS A 66 -12.93 -8.68 -8.63
CA LYS A 66 -13.73 -8.36 -9.84
C LYS A 66 -15.18 -8.09 -9.52
#